data_AF-A0A125W980-F1
#
_entry.id   AF-A0A125W980-F1
#
_cell.length_a   1.000
_cell.length_b   1.000
_cell.length_c   1.000
_cell.angle_alpha   90.00
_cell.angle_beta   90.00
_cell.angle_gamma   90.00
#
_symmetry.space_group_name_H-M   'P 1'
#
loop_
_entity.id
_entity.type
_entity.pdbx_description
1 polymer ?
#
loop_
_entity_poly.entity_id
_entity_poly.type
_entity_poly.pdbx_seq_one_letter_code
_entity_poly.pdbx_strand_id
1 'polypeptide(L)'
;MKKEKIFGTFVGAPSEEQLQLYFQLTDFDKEIINEMRLPSTKLGFAVQLGTVRFLGTFFTDFSKIPLEVIIYLANQLSIDPREFDSYSRKMTISQHAQLIKERYSYRNFQDSDCQKFLYDWLLSRASHTTETTEMLSDMLLKKCLEEKILLPGVSIF
;
A
#
# COMPACT_ATOMS: atom_id res chain seq x y z
N MET A 1 1.57 21.94 19.73
CA MET A 1 2.17 21.63 18.41
C MET A 1 1.40 20.43 17.87
N LYS A 2 0.49 20.62 16.91
CA LYS A 2 -0.20 19.50 16.25
C LYS A 2 0.87 18.69 15.51
N LYS A 3 1.04 17.41 15.84
CA LYS A 3 1.90 16.52 15.06
C LYS A 3 1.11 16.15 13.81
N GLU A 4 1.45 16.75 12.68
CA GLU A 4 0.95 16.30 11.37
C GLU A 4 1.40 14.86 11.17
N LYS A 5 0.44 13.93 11.09
CA LYS A 5 0.76 12.55 10.75
C LYS A 5 0.79 12.45 9.23
N ILE A 6 1.99 12.31 8.67
CA ILE A 6 2.19 12.10 7.23
C ILE A 6 1.93 10.63 6.95
N PHE A 7 0.78 10.34 6.33
CA PHE A 7 0.46 8.99 5.85
C PHE A 7 0.91 8.80 4.40
N GLY A 8 1.08 7.54 3.98
CA GLY A 8 1.45 7.24 2.60
C GLY A 8 2.96 7.38 2.29
N THR A 9 3.82 7.40 3.31
CA THR A 9 5.28 7.42 3.14
C THR A 9 6.00 6.52 4.14
N PHE A 10 7.23 6.11 3.79
CA PHE A 10 8.10 5.38 4.70
C PHE A 10 8.76 6.34 5.69
N VAL A 11 8.59 6.07 7.00
CA VAL A 11 9.26 6.81 8.09
C VAL A 11 10.51 6.04 8.54
N GLY A 12 11.29 5.55 7.57
CA GLY A 12 12.40 4.62 7.76
C GLY A 12 12.14 3.23 7.17
N ALA A 13 13.11 2.34 7.32
CA ALA A 13 12.99 0.95 6.90
C ALA A 13 11.95 0.19 7.74
N PRO A 14 11.09 -0.64 7.15
CA PRO A 14 10.20 -1.52 7.91
C PRO A 14 11.00 -2.48 8.78
N SER A 15 10.50 -2.75 9.98
CA SER A 15 11.00 -3.83 10.84
C SER A 15 10.77 -5.20 10.19
N GLU A 16 11.48 -6.22 10.67
CA GLU A 16 11.32 -7.61 10.21
C GLU A 16 9.86 -8.09 10.34
N GLU A 17 9.19 -7.75 11.44
CA GLU A 17 7.78 -8.06 11.68
C GLU A 17 6.87 -7.40 10.64
N GLN A 18 7.17 -6.16 10.25
CA GLN A 18 6.43 -5.46 9.20
C GLN A 18 6.74 -6.04 7.81
N LEU A 19 7.97 -6.47 7.53
CA LEU A 19 8.32 -7.17 6.30
C LEU A 19 7.52 -8.46 6.16
N GLN A 20 7.46 -9.27 7.23
CA GLN A 20 6.69 -10.51 7.24
C GLN A 20 5.19 -10.27 7.10
N LEU A 21 4.64 -9.23 7.74
CA LEU A 21 3.20 -8.97 7.71
C LEU A 21 2.71 -8.41 6.36
N TYR A 22 3.49 -7.52 5.73
CA TYR A 22 3.02 -6.75 4.57
C TYR A 22 3.71 -7.10 3.25
N PHE A 23 4.94 -7.61 3.30
CA PHE A 23 5.79 -7.86 2.14
C PHE A 23 6.04 -9.35 1.88
N GLN A 24 5.47 -10.24 2.70
CA GLN A 24 5.46 -11.67 2.40
C GLN A 24 4.53 -11.95 1.20
N LEU A 25 5.09 -12.61 0.18
CA LEU A 25 4.36 -13.01 -1.02
C LEU A 25 3.68 -14.35 -0.81
N THR A 26 2.37 -14.36 -1.01
CA THR A 26 1.56 -15.57 -1.07
C THR A 26 1.75 -16.28 -2.41
N ASP A 27 1.27 -17.53 -2.54
CA ASP A 27 1.33 -18.25 -3.81
C ASP A 27 0.51 -17.55 -4.90
N PHE A 28 -0.65 -16.98 -4.55
CA PHE A 28 -1.45 -16.15 -5.45
C PHE A 28 -0.68 -14.91 -5.94
N ASP A 29 0.10 -14.27 -5.07
CA ASP A 29 0.95 -13.14 -5.47
C ASP A 29 1.99 -13.58 -6.50
N LYS A 30 2.64 -14.73 -6.26
CA LYS A 30 3.65 -15.28 -7.15
C LYS A 30 3.07 -15.71 -8.49
N GLU A 31 1.85 -16.25 -8.53
CA GLU A 31 1.14 -16.57 -9.77
C GLU A 31 0.98 -15.33 -10.66
N ILE A 32 0.46 -14.23 -10.10
CA ILE A 32 0.29 -12.97 -10.83
C ILE A 32 1.65 -12.39 -11.26
N ILE A 33 2.62 -12.37 -10.34
CA ILE A 33 3.97 -11.86 -10.64
C ILE A 33 4.61 -12.66 -11.78
N ASN A 34 4.37 -13.97 -11.86
CA ASN A 34 4.92 -14.81 -12.91
C ASN A 34 4.31 -14.57 -14.30
N GLU A 35 3.18 -13.86 -14.41
CA GLU A 35 2.66 -13.37 -15.71
C GLU A 35 3.60 -12.33 -16.35
N MET A 36 4.46 -11.65 -15.56
CA MET A 36 5.42 -10.68 -16.06
C MET A 36 6.68 -11.33 -16.61
N ARG A 37 7.23 -10.77 -17.70
CA ARG A 37 8.36 -11.37 -18.42
C ARG A 37 9.72 -11.00 -17.85
N LEU A 38 9.91 -9.76 -17.40
CA LEU A 38 11.23 -9.25 -17.01
C LEU A 38 11.41 -9.31 -15.49
N PRO A 39 12.61 -9.66 -14.98
CA PRO A 39 12.89 -9.64 -13.54
C PRO A 39 12.60 -8.28 -12.89
N SER A 40 13.00 -7.19 -13.54
CA SER A 40 12.70 -5.81 -13.11
C SER A 40 11.20 -5.54 -12.95
N THR A 41 10.37 -6.04 -13.88
CA THR A 41 8.91 -5.88 -13.79
C THR A 41 8.30 -6.76 -12.70
N LYS A 42 8.80 -7.99 -12.51
CA LYS A 42 8.37 -8.88 -11.43
C LYS A 42 8.63 -8.25 -10.06
N LEU A 43 9.87 -7.79 -9.84
CA LEU A 43 10.27 -7.14 -8.61
C LEU A 43 9.53 -5.81 -8.40
N GLY A 44 9.39 -5.00 -9.45
CA GLY A 44 8.64 -3.75 -9.39
C GLY A 44 7.16 -3.92 -9.01
N PHE A 45 6.49 -4.95 -9.52
CA PHE A 45 5.13 -5.28 -9.11
C PHE A 45 5.06 -5.73 -7.65
N ALA A 46 5.96 -6.61 -7.22
CA ALA A 46 6.02 -7.09 -5.85
C ALA A 46 6.23 -5.93 -4.85
N VAL A 47 7.10 -4.97 -5.20
CA VAL A 47 7.35 -3.76 -4.41
C VAL A 47 6.09 -2.89 -4.32
N GLN A 48 5.39 -2.65 -5.44
CA GLN A 48 4.13 -1.91 -5.41
C GLN A 48 3.07 -2.59 -4.53
N LEU A 49 2.92 -3.90 -4.67
CA LEU A 49 1.95 -4.69 -3.91
C LEU A 49 2.22 -4.64 -2.40
N GLY A 50 3.47 -4.86 -1.99
CA GLY A 50 3.86 -4.74 -0.58
C GLY A 50 3.68 -3.31 -0.05
N THR A 51 4.03 -2.31 -0.87
CA THR A 51 3.93 -0.91 -0.47
C THR A 51 2.49 -0.46 -0.28
N VAL A 52 1.55 -0.85 -1.17
CA VAL A 52 0.13 -0.51 -0.98
C VAL A 52 -0.48 -1.24 0.23
N ARG A 53 -0.02 -2.47 0.54
CA ARG A 53 -0.40 -3.19 1.77
C ARG A 53 0.09 -2.46 3.02
N PHE A 54 1.33 -1.96 2.98
CA PHE A 54 1.98 -1.32 4.12
C PHE A 54 1.49 0.13 4.36
N LEU A 55 1.41 0.93 3.28
CA LEU A 55 1.12 2.37 3.35
C LEU A 55 -0.34 2.71 3.07
N GLY A 56 -1.12 1.78 2.51
CA GLY A 56 -2.51 2.03 2.12
C GLY A 56 -2.69 2.86 0.87
N THR A 57 -1.62 3.18 0.15
CA THR A 57 -1.67 4.00 -1.06
C THR A 57 -0.55 3.61 -2.02
N PHE A 58 -0.70 3.93 -3.30
CA PHE A 58 0.34 3.67 -4.29
C PHE A 58 1.43 4.73 -4.18
N PHE A 59 2.65 4.25 -3.94
CA PHE A 59 3.81 5.12 -3.80
C PHE A 59 4.28 5.63 -5.16
N THR A 60 4.51 6.93 -5.25
CA THR A 60 4.81 7.60 -6.53
C THR A 60 6.30 7.85 -6.74
N ASP A 61 7.09 7.86 -5.67
CA ASP A 61 8.53 8.14 -5.69
C ASP A 61 9.34 6.90 -5.28
N PHE A 62 9.57 6.00 -6.25
CA PHE A 62 10.26 4.74 -6.01
C PHE A 62 11.72 4.89 -5.51
N SER A 63 12.32 6.08 -5.63
CA SER A 63 13.65 6.36 -5.07
C SER A 63 13.68 6.36 -3.53
N LYS A 64 12.49 6.51 -2.90
CA LYS A 64 12.33 6.51 -1.45
C LYS A 64 11.91 5.16 -0.88
N ILE A 65 11.86 4.10 -1.70
CA ILE A 65 11.62 2.75 -1.19
C ILE A 65 12.86 2.30 -0.40
N PRO A 66 12.70 1.87 0.86
CA PRO A 66 13.81 1.32 1.63
C PRO A 66 14.42 0.09 0.95
N LEU A 67 15.76 0.01 0.96
CA LEU A 67 16.49 -1.07 0.30
C LEU A 67 16.11 -2.45 0.87
N GLU A 68 15.80 -2.50 2.17
CA GLU A 68 15.36 -3.70 2.89
C GLU A 68 14.11 -4.32 2.27
N VAL A 69 13.14 -3.49 1.84
CA VAL A 69 11.93 -3.94 1.14
C VAL A 69 12.29 -4.60 -0.19
N ILE A 70 13.18 -3.96 -0.95
CA ILE A 70 13.61 -4.45 -2.26
C ILE A 70 14.34 -5.79 -2.10
N ILE A 71 15.29 -5.87 -1.18
CA ILE A 71 16.05 -7.10 -0.89
C ILE A 71 15.11 -8.22 -0.43
N TYR A 72 14.19 -7.93 0.49
CA TYR A 72 13.26 -8.93 1.02
C TYR A 72 12.40 -9.56 -0.08
N LEU A 73 11.86 -8.75 -0.99
CA LEU A 73 11.04 -9.23 -2.11
C LEU A 73 11.87 -9.91 -3.20
N ALA A 74 13.06 -9.38 -3.50
CA ALA A 74 13.99 -9.95 -4.46
C ALA A 74 14.41 -11.38 -4.06
N ASN A 75 14.70 -11.60 -2.77
CA ASN A 75 15.02 -12.91 -2.22
C ASN A 75 13.86 -13.91 -2.41
N GLN A 76 12.62 -13.50 -2.11
CA GLN A 76 11.45 -14.36 -2.29
C GLN A 76 11.19 -14.77 -3.75
N LEU A 77 11.61 -13.92 -4.69
CA LEU A 77 11.47 -14.16 -6.13
C LEU A 77 12.71 -14.76 -6.78
N SER A 78 13.81 -14.94 -6.04
CA SER A 78 15.12 -15.34 -6.57
C SER A 78 15.61 -14.42 -7.71
N ILE A 79 15.47 -13.11 -7.51
CA ILE A 79 15.86 -12.05 -8.46
C ILE A 79 16.99 -11.21 -7.82
N ASP A 80 17.93 -10.70 -8.61
CA ASP A 80 18.91 -9.73 -8.12
C ASP A 80 18.20 -8.41 -7.72
N PRO A 81 18.34 -7.89 -6.49
CA PRO A 81 17.75 -6.62 -6.08
C PRO A 81 18.02 -5.45 -7.04
N ARG A 82 19.16 -5.46 -7.74
CA ARG A 82 19.56 -4.43 -8.72
C ARG A 82 18.65 -4.37 -9.94
N GLU A 83 17.89 -5.42 -10.23
CA GLU A 83 16.88 -5.42 -11.29
C GLU A 83 15.81 -4.34 -11.06
N PHE A 84 15.60 -3.92 -9.81
CA PHE A 84 14.68 -2.84 -9.49
C PHE A 84 15.10 -1.49 -10.09
N ASP A 85 16.40 -1.24 -10.32
CA ASP A 85 16.89 0.02 -10.91
C ASP A 85 16.33 0.25 -12.32
N SER A 86 16.01 -0.84 -13.03
CA SER A 86 15.41 -0.79 -14.37
C SER A 86 13.88 -0.56 -14.33
N TYR A 87 13.26 -0.53 -13.16
CA TYR A 87 11.84 -0.34 -12.96
C TYR A 87 11.46 1.16 -12.87
N SER A 88 11.47 1.86 -14.01
CA SER A 88 11.25 3.33 -14.06
C SER A 88 10.20 3.79 -15.08
N ARG A 89 9.72 2.89 -15.95
CA ARG A 89 8.76 3.24 -17.00
C ARG A 89 7.38 3.56 -16.42
N LYS A 90 6.98 4.84 -16.49
CA LYS A 90 5.69 5.34 -15.97
C LYS A 90 4.46 4.53 -16.43
N MET A 91 4.43 4.14 -17.70
CA MET A 91 3.33 3.31 -18.24
C MET A 91 3.23 1.96 -17.52
N THR A 92 4.36 1.28 -17.35
CA THR A 92 4.43 0.00 -16.62
C THR A 92 4.04 0.15 -15.15
N ILE A 93 4.51 1.21 -14.50
CA ILE A 93 4.15 1.54 -13.10
C ILE A 93 2.64 1.72 -12.96
N SER A 94 2.02 2.50 -13.85
CA SER A 94 0.58 2.74 -13.83
C SER A 94 -0.23 1.48 -14.13
N GLN A 95 0.24 0.64 -15.06
CA GLN A 95 -0.39 -0.65 -15.39
C GLN A 95 -0.36 -1.61 -14.20
N HIS A 96 0.77 -1.66 -13.47
CA HIS A 96 0.88 -2.49 -12.27
C HIS A 96 -0.08 -2.02 -11.18
N ALA A 97 -0.15 -0.71 -10.92
CA ALA A 97 -1.09 -0.17 -9.95
C ALA A 97 -2.55 -0.53 -10.30
N GLN A 98 -2.91 -0.43 -11.58
CA GLN A 98 -4.25 -0.83 -12.05
C GLN A 98 -4.51 -2.33 -11.87
N LEU A 99 -3.56 -3.17 -12.26
CA LEU A 99 -3.67 -4.62 -12.11
C LEU A 99 -3.78 -5.04 -10.65
N ILE A 100 -3.03 -4.39 -9.74
CA ILE A 100 -3.14 -4.62 -8.29
C ILE A 100 -4.54 -4.24 -7.80
N LYS A 101 -5.09 -3.10 -8.22
CA LYS A 101 -6.44 -2.71 -7.81
C LYS A 101 -7.48 -3.75 -8.22
N GLU A 102 -7.41 -4.22 -9.47
CA GLU A 102 -8.35 -5.19 -10.02
C GLU A 102 -8.23 -6.56 -9.37
N ARG A 103 -7.02 -7.13 -9.31
CA ARG A 103 -6.79 -8.51 -8.81
C ARG A 103 -6.97 -8.64 -7.29
N TYR A 104 -6.76 -7.56 -6.53
CA TYR A 104 -6.85 -7.58 -5.07
C TYR A 104 -8.06 -6.83 -4.50
N SER A 105 -8.90 -6.30 -5.38
CA SER A 105 -10.14 -5.57 -5.05
C SER A 105 -9.90 -4.31 -4.21
N TYR A 106 -8.85 -3.56 -4.51
CA TYR A 106 -8.68 -2.23 -3.91
C TYR A 106 -9.66 -1.23 -4.54
N ARG A 107 -10.27 -0.42 -3.69
CA ARG A 107 -11.23 0.63 -4.07
C ARG A 107 -10.65 2.00 -3.81
N ASN A 108 -11.09 3.03 -4.52
CA ASN A 108 -10.61 4.38 -4.27
C ASN A 108 -11.42 5.00 -3.14
N PHE A 109 -10.75 5.76 -2.27
CA PHE A 109 -11.45 6.53 -1.24
C PHE A 109 -12.54 7.43 -1.82
N GLN A 110 -12.31 8.03 -3.00
CA GLN A 110 -13.25 8.95 -3.65
C GLN A 110 -14.48 8.28 -4.29
N ASP A 111 -14.55 6.95 -4.31
CA ASP A 111 -15.71 6.23 -4.82
C ASP A 111 -16.90 6.49 -3.88
N SER A 112 -18.07 6.82 -4.43
CA SER A 112 -19.22 7.33 -3.66
C SER A 112 -19.79 6.29 -2.69
N ASP A 113 -19.75 5.02 -3.06
CA ASP A 113 -20.10 3.88 -2.22
C ASP A 113 -19.12 3.73 -1.04
N CYS A 114 -17.82 3.93 -1.28
CA CYS A 114 -16.79 3.92 -0.23
C CYS A 114 -16.98 5.09 0.74
N GLN A 115 -17.19 6.31 0.24
CA GLN A 115 -17.47 7.48 1.07
C GLN A 115 -18.70 7.28 1.95
N LYS A 116 -19.80 6.78 1.38
CA LYS A 116 -21.02 6.49 2.12
C LYS A 116 -20.79 5.44 3.20
N PHE A 117 -20.14 4.33 2.84
CA PHE A 117 -19.82 3.26 3.79
C PHE A 117 -18.98 3.77 4.98
N LEU A 118 -17.92 4.53 4.71
CA LEU A 118 -17.05 5.08 5.75
C LEU A 118 -17.77 6.10 6.62
N TYR A 119 -18.61 6.94 6.03
CA TYR A 119 -19.45 7.90 6.75
C TYR A 119 -20.42 7.19 7.69
N ASP A 120 -21.18 6.22 7.20
CA ASP A 120 -22.15 5.46 8.00
C ASP A 120 -21.46 4.73 9.17
N TRP A 121 -20.27 4.17 8.91
CA TRP A 121 -19.45 3.52 9.94
C TRP A 121 -18.95 4.50 11.01
N LEU A 122 -18.41 5.66 10.60
CA LEU A 122 -17.96 6.69 11.54
C LEU A 122 -19.10 7.27 12.37
N LEU A 123 -20.24 7.54 11.73
CA LEU A 123 -21.42 8.10 12.39
C LEU A 123 -21.96 7.15 13.46
N SER A 124 -22.07 5.86 13.13
CA SER A 124 -22.45 4.84 14.11
C SER A 124 -21.50 4.86 15.31
N ARG A 125 -20.19 4.98 15.06
CA ARG A 125 -19.18 4.94 16.11
C ARG A 125 -19.23 6.17 17.03
N ALA A 126 -19.18 7.36 16.46
CA ALA A 126 -19.24 8.63 17.20
C ALA A 126 -20.54 8.78 18.01
N SER A 127 -21.62 8.13 17.60
CA SER A 127 -22.91 8.14 18.33
C SER A 127 -22.91 7.28 19.60
N HIS A 128 -21.94 6.38 19.75
CA HIS A 128 -21.91 5.37 20.81
C HIS A 128 -20.70 5.46 21.74
N THR A 129 -19.79 6.40 21.52
CA THR A 129 -18.50 6.49 22.20
C THR A 129 -18.13 7.96 22.49
N THR A 130 -17.17 8.17 23.39
CA THR A 130 -16.58 9.49 23.67
C THR A 130 -15.20 9.62 23.02
N GLU A 131 -15.07 9.13 21.79
CA GLU A 131 -13.81 9.18 21.02
C GLU A 131 -13.54 10.62 20.55
N THR A 132 -12.30 11.08 20.66
CA THR A 132 -11.92 12.41 20.14
C THR A 132 -11.82 12.39 18.61
N THR A 133 -11.79 13.57 17.99
CA THR A 133 -11.59 13.69 16.54
C THR A 133 -10.30 12.99 16.08
N GLU A 134 -9.20 13.08 16.83
CA GLU A 134 -7.94 12.39 16.49
C GLU A 134 -8.09 10.86 16.50
N MET A 135 -8.82 10.32 17.49
CA MET A 135 -9.08 8.88 17.57
C MET A 135 -9.94 8.42 16.39
N LEU A 136 -10.98 9.18 16.04
CA LEU A 136 -11.84 8.88 14.90
C LEU A 136 -11.08 8.93 13.56
N SER A 137 -10.14 9.87 13.40
CA SER A 137 -9.25 9.92 12.24
C SER A 137 -8.35 8.68 12.14
N ASP A 138 -7.68 8.29 13.23
CA ASP A 138 -6.84 7.08 13.26
C ASP A 138 -7.65 5.81 12.96
N MET A 139 -8.89 5.76 13.47
CA MET A 139 -9.84 4.69 13.24
C MET A 139 -10.31 4.62 11.78
N LEU A 140 -10.62 5.76 11.17
CA LEU A 140 -10.98 5.84 9.75
C LEU A 140 -9.85 5.29 8.87
N LEU A 141 -8.61 5.68 9.16
CA LEU A 141 -7.44 5.23 8.41
C LEU A 141 -7.25 3.73 8.53
N LYS A 142 -7.32 3.20 9.75
CA LYS A 142 -7.28 1.76 9.99
C LYS A 142 -8.39 1.02 9.23
N LYS A 143 -9.61 1.56 9.26
CA LYS A 143 -10.75 0.98 8.54
C LYS A 143 -10.55 0.98 7.03
N CYS A 144 -9.94 2.03 6.47
CA CYS A 144 -9.59 2.06 5.05
C CYS A 144 -8.61 0.94 4.68
N LEU A 145 -7.56 0.73 5.49
CA LEU A 145 -6.59 -0.36 5.26
C LEU A 145 -7.25 -1.74 5.33
N GLU A 146 -8.09 -1.98 6.34
CA GLU A 146 -8.82 -3.24 6.53
C GLU A 146 -9.73 -3.56 5.35
N GLU A 147 -10.41 -2.54 4.81
CA GLU A 147 -11.39 -2.68 3.72
C GLU A 147 -10.77 -2.51 2.32
N LYS A 148 -9.43 -2.44 2.24
CA LYS A 148 -8.66 -2.18 1.02
C LYS A 148 -9.12 -0.93 0.26
N ILE A 149 -9.49 0.11 1.00
CA ILE A 149 -9.81 1.43 0.46
C ILE A 149 -8.51 2.25 0.45
N LEU A 150 -8.09 2.65 -0.74
CA LEU A 150 -6.85 3.39 -0.96
C LEU A 150 -6.94 4.76 -0.32
N LEU A 151 -6.00 5.08 0.57
CA LEU A 151 -5.90 6.40 1.17
C LEU A 151 -5.64 7.47 0.10
N PRO A 152 -6.20 8.68 0.27
CA PRO A 152 -5.98 9.78 -0.66
C PRO A 152 -4.52 10.28 -0.60
N GLY A 153 -3.62 9.61 -1.30
CA GLY A 153 -2.20 9.96 -1.43
C GLY A 153 -1.51 10.31 -0.11
N VAL A 154 -0.52 11.21 -0.16
CA VAL A 154 0.00 11.85 1.06
C VAL A 154 -1.13 12.68 1.66
N SER A 155 -1.82 12.11 2.65
CA SER A 155 -2.85 12.79 3.40
C SER A 155 -2.21 13.44 4.63
N ILE A 156 -2.45 14.74 4.79
CA ILE A 156 -2.15 15.48 6.01
C ILE A 156 -3.49 15.63 6.75
N PHE A 157 -3.58 15.07 7.96
CA PHE A 157 -4.75 15.19 8.85
C PHE A 157 -4.38 15.99 10.10
#